data_AF-A0A2Z7BGS2-F1
#
_entry.id   AF-A0A2Z7BGS2-F1
#
_cell.length_a   1.000
_cell.length_b   1.000
_cell.length_c   1.000
_cell.angle_alpha   90.00
_cell.angle_beta   90.00
_cell.angle_gamma   90.00
#
_symmetry.space_group_name_H-M   'P 1'
#
loop_
_entity.id
_entity.type
_entity.pdbx_description
1 polymer ?
#
loop_
_entity_poly.entity_id
_entity_poly.type
_entity_poly.pdbx_seq_one_letter_code
_entity_poly.pdbx_strand_id
1 'polypeptide(L)'
;MRLVLARFQRTNSPTFIGTEGGLSAEGWLEHREEFFDTLEYTAERRLKLAVFQLREHAQRLWKGTSRLMRETGVLVSWESFCAAFRQEYTPESYFSNQESEFDNLKQGNLKVAEYARQFSSLLAYVPHVASQERTKRNKFIKGLRPELFQLVLAGPPST
;
A
#
# COMPACT_ATOMS: atom_id res chain seq x y z
N MET A 1 -8.72 23.10 24.17
CA MET A 1 -7.73 22.26 23.43
C MET A 1 -7.39 20.89 24.06
N ARG A 2 -7.58 20.63 25.36
CA ARG A 2 -7.24 19.31 25.98
C ARG A 2 -8.20 18.15 25.67
N LEU A 3 -9.46 18.42 25.35
CA LEU A 3 -10.47 17.37 25.15
C LEU A 3 -10.30 16.57 23.85
N VAL A 4 -9.72 17.17 22.80
CA VAL A 4 -9.63 16.47 21.51
C VAL A 4 -8.48 15.46 21.48
N LEU A 5 -7.36 15.74 22.16
CA LEU A 5 -6.28 14.77 22.31
C LEU A 5 -6.72 13.54 23.13
N ALA A 6 -7.51 13.74 24.19
CA ALA A 6 -8.01 12.64 25.02
C ALA A 6 -9.01 11.75 24.28
N ARG A 7 -9.82 12.29 23.35
CA ARG A 7 -10.76 11.52 22.52
C ARG A 7 -10.04 10.79 21.37
N PHE A 8 -8.96 11.37 20.86
CA PHE A 8 -8.08 10.78 19.84
C PHE A 8 -7.24 9.61 20.38
N GLN A 9 -6.90 9.61 21.68
CA GLN A 9 -6.21 8.50 22.34
C GLN A 9 -7.13 7.32 22.71
N ARG A 10 -8.44 7.55 22.84
CA ARG A 10 -9.44 6.48 23.10
C ARG A 10 -9.91 5.77 21.83
N THR A 11 -9.68 6.38 20.68
CA THR A 11 -9.82 5.72 19.38
C THR A 11 -8.48 5.09 19.08
N ASN A 12 -8.44 3.79 18.77
CA ASN A 12 -7.26 3.08 18.29
C ASN A 12 -6.74 3.76 17.01
N SER A 13 -6.02 4.88 17.15
CA SER A 13 -5.53 5.66 16.02
C SER A 13 -4.48 4.83 15.28
N PRO A 14 -4.73 4.37 14.04
CA PRO A 14 -3.79 3.48 13.35
C PRO A 14 -2.39 4.11 13.22
N THR A 15 -1.41 3.53 13.88
CA THR A 15 -0.01 3.97 13.74
C THR A 15 0.56 3.52 12.40
N PHE A 16 1.49 4.29 11.85
CA PHE A 16 2.24 3.91 10.65
C PHE A 16 3.71 3.71 11.00
N ILE A 17 4.23 2.50 10.77
CA ILE A 17 5.57 2.10 11.18
C ILE A 17 6.59 2.45 10.09
N GLY A 18 6.17 2.40 8.81
CA GLY A 18 7.03 2.63 7.65
C GLY A 18 7.67 1.37 7.09
N THR A 19 7.16 0.19 7.45
CA THR A 19 7.46 -1.07 6.76
C THR A 19 6.43 -1.39 5.69
N GLU A 20 5.27 -0.73 5.73
CA GLU A 20 4.24 -0.82 4.71
C GLU A 20 4.55 0.13 3.55
N GLY A 21 4.45 -0.36 2.30
CA GLY A 21 4.65 0.43 1.08
C GLY A 21 3.50 0.26 0.09
N GLY A 22 3.53 1.04 -0.99
CA GLY A 22 2.54 1.01 -2.06
C GLY A 22 1.13 1.26 -1.55
N LEU A 23 0.19 0.39 -1.92
CA LEU A 23 -1.24 0.57 -1.62
C LEU A 23 -1.55 0.61 -0.12
N SER A 24 -0.76 -0.08 0.72
CA SER A 24 -0.96 -0.03 2.16
C SER A 24 -0.58 1.33 2.75
N ALA A 25 0.47 1.95 2.23
CA ALA A 25 0.87 3.29 2.64
C ALA A 25 -0.08 4.35 2.09
N GLU A 26 -0.50 4.23 0.82
CA GLU A 26 -1.48 5.15 0.23
C GLU A 26 -2.82 5.07 0.97
N GLY A 27 -3.33 3.86 1.23
CA GLY A 27 -4.58 3.67 1.96
C GLY A 27 -4.52 4.22 3.40
N TRP A 28 -3.35 4.18 4.06
CA TRP A 28 -3.18 4.85 5.34
C TRP A 28 -3.30 6.37 5.20
N LEU A 29 -2.68 6.96 4.19
CA LEU A 29 -2.70 8.41 3.96
C LEU A 29 -4.11 8.89 3.55
N GLU A 30 -4.78 8.21 2.64
CA GLU A 30 -6.15 8.51 2.21
C GLU A 30 -7.12 8.46 3.40
N HIS A 31 -7.03 7.41 4.23
CA HIS A 31 -7.87 7.30 5.42
C HIS A 31 -7.63 8.47 6.40
N ARG A 32 -6.40 9.00 6.47
CA ARG A 32 -6.09 10.18 7.29
C ARG A 32 -6.70 11.44 6.70
N GLU A 33 -6.58 11.63 5.40
CA GLU A 33 -7.16 12.75 4.66
C GLU A 33 -8.68 12.78 4.89
N GLU A 34 -9.38 11.67 4.64
CA GLU A 34 -10.83 11.54 4.84
C GLU A 34 -11.25 11.82 6.29
N PHE A 35 -10.53 11.27 7.26
CA PHE A 35 -10.81 11.50 8.69
C PHE A 35 -10.63 12.98 9.07
N PHE A 36 -9.62 13.65 8.52
CA PHE A 36 -9.37 15.06 8.79
C PHE A 36 -10.33 15.99 8.05
N ASP A 37 -10.76 15.62 6.85
CA ASP A 37 -11.78 16.33 6.08
C ASP A 37 -13.13 16.27 6.80
N THR A 38 -13.55 15.08 7.23
CA THR A 38 -14.80 14.86 7.98
C THR A 38 -14.88 15.69 9.26
N LEU A 39 -13.73 15.98 9.89
CA LEU A 39 -13.66 16.77 11.12
C LEU A 39 -13.26 18.23 10.88
N GLU A 40 -13.12 18.65 9.62
CA GLU A 40 -12.75 20.01 9.20
C GLU A 40 -11.47 20.53 9.89
N TYR A 41 -10.45 19.67 10.00
CA TYR A 41 -9.19 20.04 10.63
C TYR A 41 -8.34 20.93 9.73
N THR A 42 -7.76 21.99 10.32
CA THR A 42 -6.79 22.87 9.65
C THR A 42 -5.52 22.12 9.27
N ALA A 43 -4.83 22.55 8.20
CA ALA A 43 -3.59 21.92 7.72
C ALA A 43 -2.53 21.76 8.82
N GLU A 44 -2.34 22.77 9.67
CA GLU A 44 -1.42 22.71 10.81
C GLU A 44 -1.79 21.57 11.79
N ARG A 45 -3.09 21.39 12.04
CA ARG A 45 -3.58 20.35 12.94
C ARG A 45 -3.46 18.96 12.34
N ARG A 46 -3.74 18.81 11.04
CA ARG A 46 -3.54 17.56 10.29
C ARG A 46 -2.11 17.08 10.41
N LEU A 47 -1.16 17.98 10.11
CA LEU A 47 0.27 17.71 10.20
C LEU A 47 0.67 17.22 11.61
N LYS A 48 0.29 17.95 12.65
CA LYS A 48 0.63 17.57 14.04
C LYS A 48 0.10 16.18 14.41
N LEU A 49 -1.13 15.85 14.01
CA LEU A 49 -1.76 14.57 14.33
C LEU A 49 -1.18 13.40 13.53
N ALA A 50 -0.93 13.58 12.23
CA ALA A 50 -0.33 12.54 11.40
C ALA A 50 1.10 12.22 11.85
N VAL A 51 1.91 13.25 12.12
CA VAL A 51 3.27 13.08 12.67
C VAL A 51 3.24 12.36 14.02
N PHE A 52 2.23 12.64 14.85
CA PHE A 52 2.03 11.94 16.11
C PHE A 52 1.66 10.47 15.95
N GLN A 53 1.18 10.04 14.78
CA GLN A 53 0.83 8.64 14.50
C GLN A 53 1.98 7.84 13.86
N LEU A 54 3.03 8.52 13.40
CA LEU A 54 4.23 7.84 12.91
C LEU A 54 5.00 7.15 14.04
N ARG A 55 5.48 5.95 13.78
CA ARG A 55 6.32 5.16 14.68
C ARG A 55 7.61 4.75 13.99
N GLU A 56 8.59 4.39 14.79
CA GLU A 56 9.84 3.76 14.36
C GLU A 56 10.48 4.36 13.09
N HIS A 57 10.44 3.64 11.97
CA HIS A 57 11.11 4.02 10.74
C HIS A 57 10.50 5.28 10.14
N ALA A 58 9.17 5.35 10.02
CA ALA A 58 8.47 6.52 9.52
C ALA A 58 8.70 7.75 10.39
N GLN A 59 8.74 7.58 11.71
CA GLN A 59 9.05 8.69 12.61
C GLN A 59 10.48 9.21 12.41
N ARG A 60 11.47 8.31 12.25
CA ARG A 60 12.86 8.70 12.01
C ARG A 60 13.02 9.40 10.66
N LEU A 61 12.41 8.88 9.61
CA LEU A 61 12.40 9.48 8.28
C LEU A 61 11.86 10.91 8.34
N TRP A 62 10.64 11.09 8.87
CA TRP A 62 10.03 12.41 8.93
C TRP A 62 10.85 13.42 9.74
N LYS A 63 11.49 12.99 10.83
CA LYS A 63 12.41 13.86 11.60
C LYS A 63 13.59 14.33 10.74
N GLY A 64 14.19 13.44 9.94
CA GLY A 64 15.26 13.79 9.00
C GLY A 64 14.78 14.75 7.91
N THR A 65 13.69 14.39 7.24
CA THR A 65 13.12 15.17 6.14
C THR A 65 12.68 16.57 6.57
N SER A 66 11.95 16.67 7.68
CA SER A 66 11.49 17.97 8.21
C SER A 66 12.65 18.86 8.69
N ARG A 67 13.76 18.27 9.17
CA ARG A 67 14.98 19.02 9.48
C ARG A 67 15.61 19.58 8.21
N LEU A 68 15.79 18.74 7.19
CA LEU A 68 16.34 19.17 5.91
C LEU A 68 15.49 20.26 5.24
N MET A 69 14.16 20.13 5.30
CA MET A 69 13.24 21.14 4.80
C MET A 69 13.48 22.50 5.46
N ARG A 70 13.61 22.55 6.79
CA ARG A 70 13.91 23.80 7.51
C ARG A 70 15.27 24.37 7.13
N GLU A 71 16.30 23.52 6.99
CA GLU A 71 17.66 23.94 6.61
C GLU A 71 17.71 24.49 5.18
N THR A 72 16.86 23.99 4.28
CA THR A 72 16.77 24.41 2.88
C THR A 72 15.72 25.49 2.61
N GLY A 73 15.02 25.98 3.65
CA GLY A 73 13.98 27.01 3.53
C GLY A 73 12.64 26.50 2.96
N VAL A 74 12.45 25.19 2.86
CA VAL A 74 11.17 24.58 2.46
C VAL A 74 10.18 24.65 3.63
N LEU A 75 8.95 25.11 3.35
CA LEU A 75 7.89 25.19 4.35
C LEU A 75 7.46 23.78 4.80
N VAL A 76 7.48 23.55 6.11
CA VAL A 76 6.94 22.33 6.71
C VAL A 76 5.43 22.51 6.90
N SER A 77 4.64 21.84 6.07
CA SER A 77 3.18 21.91 6.02
C SER A 77 2.58 20.52 5.85
N TRP A 78 1.25 20.43 5.81
CA TRP A 78 0.55 19.17 5.52
C TRP A 78 0.90 18.66 4.11
N GLU A 79 0.99 19.57 3.15
CA GLU A 79 1.24 19.28 1.75
C GLU A 79 2.67 18.75 1.55
N SER A 80 3.67 19.37 2.19
CA SER A 80 5.05 18.86 2.12
C SER A 80 5.23 17.55 2.88
N PHE A 81 4.42 17.29 3.92
CA PHE A 81 4.32 15.97 4.55
C PHE A 81 3.77 14.92 3.57
N CYS A 82 2.62 15.14 2.94
CA CYS A 82 2.04 14.20 2.00
C CYS A 82 2.98 13.91 0.82
N ALA A 83 3.66 14.94 0.30
CA ALA A 83 4.64 14.78 -0.77
C ALA A 83 5.83 13.92 -0.34
N ALA A 84 6.44 14.20 0.81
CA ALA A 84 7.55 13.42 1.34
C ALA A 84 7.14 11.98 1.67
N PHE A 85 5.93 11.78 2.21
CA PHE A 85 5.39 10.47 2.52
C PHE A 85 5.22 9.62 1.26
N ARG A 86 4.59 10.17 0.22
CA ARG A 86 4.37 9.45 -1.04
C ARG A 86 5.69 9.17 -1.77
N GLN A 87 6.63 10.11 -1.73
CA GLN A 87 7.96 9.91 -2.32
C GLN A 87 8.68 8.70 -1.71
N GLU A 88 8.58 8.52 -0.39
CA GLU A 88 9.24 7.40 0.29
C GLU A 88 8.48 6.09 0.16
N TYR A 89 7.18 6.11 0.44
CA TYR A 89 6.40 4.89 0.67
C TYR A 89 5.56 4.46 -0.52
N THR A 90 5.31 5.36 -1.48
CA THR A 90 4.51 5.08 -2.70
C THR A 90 5.25 5.54 -3.97
N PRO A 91 6.56 5.28 -4.13
CA PRO A 91 7.25 5.71 -5.34
C PRO A 91 6.73 4.94 -6.56
N GLU A 92 6.72 5.57 -7.73
CA GLU A 92 6.30 4.93 -8.99
C GLU A 92 7.05 3.62 -9.26
N SER A 93 8.34 3.57 -8.90
CA SER A 93 9.15 2.37 -9.00
C SER A 93 8.62 1.21 -8.17
N TYR A 94 7.94 1.46 -7.05
CA TYR A 94 7.30 0.41 -6.26
C TYR A 94 6.16 -0.22 -7.06
N PHE A 95 5.29 0.58 -7.66
CA PHE A 95 4.19 0.11 -8.49
C PHE A 95 4.71 -0.65 -9.71
N SER A 96 5.70 -0.09 -10.43
CA SER A 96 6.34 -0.77 -11.56
C SER A 96 6.96 -2.12 -11.16
N ASN A 97 7.55 -2.21 -9.97
CA ASN A 97 8.10 -3.47 -9.46
C ASN A 97 7.00 -4.50 -9.17
N GLN A 98 5.87 -4.08 -8.58
CA GLN A 98 4.73 -4.96 -8.33
C GLN A 98 4.08 -5.44 -9.63
N GLU A 99 3.95 -4.59 -10.64
CA GLU A 99 3.48 -4.98 -11.98
C GLU A 99 4.43 -6.00 -12.62
N SER A 100 5.75 -5.75 -12.57
CA SER A 100 6.75 -6.68 -13.07
C SER A 100 6.75 -8.02 -12.32
N GLU A 101 6.56 -7.99 -11.01
CA GLU A 101 6.40 -9.19 -10.18
C GLU A 101 5.18 -9.99 -10.60
N PHE A 102 4.04 -9.32 -10.81
CA PHE A 102 2.83 -9.95 -11.33
C PHE A 102 3.07 -10.57 -12.71
N ASP A 103 3.81 -9.87 -13.57
CA ASP A 103 4.03 -10.33 -14.91
C ASP A 103 4.89 -11.58 -15.00
N ASN A 104 5.89 -11.65 -14.13
CA ASN A 104 6.81 -12.76 -14.00
C ASN A 104 6.33 -13.86 -13.03
N LEU A 105 5.18 -13.68 -12.38
CA LEU A 105 4.70 -14.61 -11.37
C LEU A 105 4.42 -15.99 -11.97
N LYS A 106 5.16 -16.98 -11.47
CA LYS A 106 4.98 -18.41 -11.75
C LYS A 106 4.84 -19.17 -10.44
N GLN A 107 4.10 -20.28 -10.47
CA GLN A 107 3.95 -21.15 -9.30
C GLN A 107 5.31 -21.67 -8.84
N GLY A 108 6.16 -22.15 -9.76
CA GLY A 108 7.46 -22.74 -9.42
C GLY A 108 7.35 -23.81 -8.33
N ASN A 109 8.08 -23.62 -7.23
CA ASN A 109 8.07 -24.54 -6.09
C ASN A 109 6.94 -24.27 -5.08
N LEU A 110 6.18 -23.20 -5.24
CA LEU A 110 5.09 -22.84 -4.32
C LEU A 110 3.95 -23.87 -4.38
N LYS A 111 3.27 -24.03 -3.24
CA LYS A 111 1.95 -24.69 -3.23
C LYS A 111 0.97 -23.82 -4.02
N VAL A 112 -0.03 -24.45 -4.64
CA VAL A 112 -1.06 -23.74 -5.41
C VAL A 112 -1.75 -22.65 -4.58
N ALA A 113 -2.00 -22.91 -3.29
CA ALA A 113 -2.60 -21.93 -2.38
C ALA A 113 -1.68 -20.73 -2.10
N GLU A 114 -0.36 -20.92 -2.03
CA GLU A 114 0.60 -19.82 -1.86
C GLU A 114 0.69 -18.97 -3.11
N TYR A 115 0.80 -19.62 -4.28
CA TYR A 115 0.74 -18.96 -5.57
C TYR A 115 -0.57 -18.17 -5.75
N ALA A 116 -1.72 -18.74 -5.38
CA ALA A 116 -3.00 -18.07 -5.47
C ALA A 116 -3.12 -16.85 -4.56
N ARG A 117 -2.55 -16.91 -3.35
CA ARG A 117 -2.50 -15.76 -2.45
C ARG A 117 -1.64 -14.64 -3.04
N GLN A 118 -0.44 -14.96 -3.54
CA GLN A 118 0.46 -13.96 -4.13
C GLN A 118 -0.12 -13.37 -5.43
N PHE A 119 -0.73 -14.20 -6.28
CA PHE A 119 -1.44 -13.73 -7.47
C PHE A 119 -2.56 -12.76 -7.08
N SER A 120 -3.36 -13.11 -6.08
CA SER A 120 -4.49 -12.28 -5.63
C SER A 120 -4.03 -10.96 -5.00
N SER A 121 -2.94 -10.95 -4.24
CA SER A 121 -2.41 -9.71 -3.66
C SER A 121 -1.87 -8.76 -4.74
N LEU A 122 -1.21 -9.30 -5.76
CA LEU A 122 -0.63 -8.51 -6.85
C LEU A 122 -1.68 -7.95 -7.82
N LEU A 123 -2.88 -8.53 -7.89
CA LEU A 123 -3.98 -8.00 -8.73
C LEU A 123 -4.36 -6.56 -8.37
N ALA A 124 -4.14 -6.15 -7.13
CA ALA A 124 -4.41 -4.78 -6.68
C ALA A 124 -3.57 -3.73 -7.44
N TYR A 125 -2.42 -4.14 -8.00
CA TYR A 125 -1.50 -3.28 -8.75
C TYR A 125 -1.72 -3.33 -10.27
N VAL A 126 -2.54 -4.26 -10.78
CA VAL A 126 -2.82 -4.43 -12.21
C VAL A 126 -4.32 -4.38 -12.52
N PRO A 127 -4.99 -3.23 -12.31
CA PRO A 127 -6.45 -3.10 -12.43
C PRO A 127 -6.98 -3.49 -13.82
N HIS A 128 -6.16 -3.31 -14.86
CA HIS A 128 -6.49 -3.70 -16.23
C HIS A 128 -6.60 -5.23 -16.41
N VAL A 129 -5.90 -6.03 -15.62
CA VAL A 129 -6.06 -7.50 -15.57
C VAL A 129 -7.16 -7.89 -14.59
N ALA A 130 -7.19 -7.28 -13.41
CA ALA A 130 -8.14 -7.61 -12.35
C ALA A 130 -9.61 -7.46 -12.76
N SER A 131 -9.91 -6.44 -13.59
CA SER A 131 -11.25 -6.17 -14.12
C SER A 131 -11.71 -7.14 -15.23
N GLN A 132 -10.82 -7.97 -15.76
CA GLN A 132 -11.10 -8.85 -16.89
C GLN A 132 -10.99 -10.32 -16.49
N GLU A 133 -12.12 -10.96 -16.12
CA GLU A 133 -12.13 -12.35 -15.63
C GLU A 133 -11.44 -13.35 -16.56
N ARG A 134 -11.62 -13.21 -17.88
CA ARG A 134 -10.97 -14.07 -18.86
C ARG A 134 -9.45 -13.90 -18.85
N THR A 135 -8.97 -12.66 -18.84
CA THR A 135 -7.54 -12.32 -18.82
C THR A 135 -6.90 -12.77 -17.51
N LYS A 136 -7.56 -12.48 -16.38
CA LYS A 136 -7.17 -12.92 -15.04
C LYS A 136 -7.02 -14.44 -14.95
N ARG A 137 -8.04 -15.19 -15.39
CA ARG A 137 -8.02 -16.66 -15.41
C ARG A 137 -6.89 -17.19 -16.28
N ASN A 138 -6.74 -16.65 -17.50
CA ASN A 138 -5.70 -17.09 -18.43
C ASN A 138 -4.29 -16.85 -17.87
N LYS A 139 -4.04 -15.69 -17.24
CA LYS A 139 -2.75 -15.40 -16.60
C LYS A 139 -2.46 -16.38 -15.46
N PHE A 140 -3.46 -16.63 -14.61
CA PHE A 140 -3.34 -17.59 -13.50
C PHE A 140 -2.97 -19.00 -13.99
N ILE A 141 -3.73 -19.52 -14.96
CA ILE A 141 -3.51 -20.87 -15.49
C ILE A 141 -2.12 -20.96 -16.15
N LYS A 142 -1.72 -19.97 -16.97
CA LYS A 142 -0.38 -19.91 -17.59
C LYS A 142 0.78 -19.80 -16.60
N GLY A 143 0.52 -19.47 -15.34
CA GLY A 143 1.52 -19.43 -14.29
C GLY A 143 1.64 -20.73 -13.49
N LEU A 144 0.69 -21.66 -13.62
CA LEU A 144 0.74 -22.96 -12.97
C LEU A 144 1.88 -23.83 -13.52
N ARG A 145 2.32 -24.79 -12.71
CA ARG A 145 3.26 -25.81 -13.16
C ARG A 145 2.67 -26.66 -14.30
N PRO A 146 3.50 -27.15 -15.25
CA PRO A 146 3.04 -27.89 -16.41
C PRO A 146 2.11 -29.08 -16.08
N GLU A 147 2.38 -29.80 -15.01
CA GLU A 147 1.62 -31.00 -14.61
C GLU A 147 0.19 -30.63 -14.19
N LEU A 148 0.02 -29.50 -13.49
CA LEU A 148 -1.27 -28.97 -13.07
C LEU A 148 -2.00 -28.23 -14.21
N PHE A 149 -1.23 -27.56 -15.07
CA PHE A 149 -1.75 -26.91 -16.27
C PHE A 149 -2.46 -27.92 -17.18
N GLN A 150 -1.86 -29.09 -17.40
CA GLN A 150 -2.49 -30.14 -18.23
C GLN A 150 -3.75 -30.73 -17.59
N LEU A 151 -3.76 -30.97 -16.28
CA LEU A 151 -4.95 -31.44 -15.55
C LEU A 151 -6.12 -30.44 -15.63
N VAL A 152 -5.84 -29.14 -15.54
CA VAL A 152 -6.87 -28.09 -15.64
C VAL A 152 -7.42 -27.95 -17.07
N LEU A 153 -6.59 -28.20 -18.09
CA LEU A 153 -7.01 -28.18 -19.49
C LEU A 153 -7.75 -29.44 -19.94
N ALA A 154 -7.49 -30.58 -19.30
CA ALA A 154 -8.10 -31.86 -19.66
C ALA A 154 -9.61 -31.97 -19.37
N GLY A 155 -10.18 -31.01 -18.62
CA GLY A 155 -11.57 -31.10 -18.14
C GLY A 155 -11.75 -32.19 -17.08
N PRO A 156 -12.92 -32.28 -16.42
CA PRO A 156 -13.16 -33.36 -15.47
C PRO A 156 -13.01 -34.71 -16.17
N PRO A 157 -12.46 -35.74 -15.50
CA PRO A 157 -12.38 -37.07 -16.09
C PRO A 157 -13.80 -37.52 -16.44
N SER A 158 -14.00 -37.94 -17.69
CA SER A 158 -15.23 -38.57 -18.14
C SER A 158 -15.48 -39.80 -17.27
N THR A 159 -16.36 -39.65 -16.28
CA THR A 159 -16.96 -40.77 -15.55
C THR A 159 -18.07 -41.40 -16.37
#